data_AF-A0A2K6GTR4-F1
#
_entry.id   AF-A0A2K6GTR4-F1
#
_cell.length_a   1.000
_cell.length_b   1.000
_cell.length_c   1.000
_cell.angle_alpha   90.00
_cell.angle_beta   90.00
_cell.angle_gamma   90.00
#
_symmetry.space_group_name_H-M   'P 1'
#
loop_
_entity.id
_entity.type
_entity.pdbx_description
1 polymer ?
#
loop_
_entity_poly.entity_id
_entity_poly.type
_entity_poly.pdbx_seq_one_letter_code
_entity_poly.pdbx_strand_id
1 'polypeptide(L)'
;MEVRWVRSHRYPAVHVHVDGDPVPGEQMAEYRGRTTLVSDAIDEGRLTLQIRSARPSDDGQYRCIFEKDGVYQEASLDLKVVGLGSSPLITMEATKAGETQLTCSSDGWFPRPHVQWRDTEGKTMPPSSENLTQGSHGLFHVETFLLVTNITAGNVTCSISSPLLSEEKTATFSLSGW
;
A
#
# COMPACT_ATOMS: atom_id res chain seq x y z
N MET A 1 15.69 31.40 8.96
CA MET A 1 15.91 29.99 8.57
C MET A 1 14.62 29.42 8.04
N GLU A 2 14.64 28.87 6.84
CA GLU A 2 13.51 28.17 6.22
C GLU A 2 13.77 26.66 6.18
N VAL A 3 12.74 25.88 6.49
CA VAL A 3 12.71 24.43 6.33
C VAL A 3 11.51 24.07 5.47
N ARG A 4 11.74 23.40 4.35
CA ARG A 4 10.69 23.07 3.39
C ARG A 4 10.74 21.61 3.00
N TRP A 5 9.61 20.93 3.12
CA TRP A 5 9.38 19.60 2.58
C TRP A 5 8.59 19.69 1.29
N VAL A 6 9.08 19.06 0.24
CA VAL A 6 8.51 19.15 -1.10
C VAL A 6 8.43 17.79 -1.78
N ARG A 7 7.61 17.70 -2.82
CA ARG A 7 7.59 16.58 -3.77
C ARG A 7 8.48 16.91 -4.98
N SER A 8 7.92 16.90 -6.19
CA SER A 8 8.62 17.25 -7.42
C SER A 8 8.98 18.74 -7.49
N HIS A 9 8.04 19.63 -7.14
CA HIS A 9 8.20 21.07 -7.25
C HIS A 9 8.36 21.75 -5.88
N ARG A 10 9.02 22.92 -5.87
CA ARG A 10 9.23 23.70 -4.63
C ARG A 10 7.94 24.30 -4.06
N TYR A 11 6.96 24.60 -4.92
CA TYR A 11 5.68 25.19 -4.56
C TYR A 11 4.52 24.50 -5.32
N PRO A 12 3.34 24.36 -4.69
CA PRO A 12 3.14 24.40 -3.24
C PRO A 12 3.92 23.28 -2.53
N ALA A 13 4.23 23.45 -1.25
CA ALA A 13 5.06 22.53 -0.46
C ALA A 13 4.22 21.54 0.35
N VAL A 14 4.78 20.39 0.71
CA VAL A 14 4.18 19.43 1.64
C VAL A 14 4.06 20.05 3.04
N HIS A 15 5.12 20.75 3.45
CA HIS A 15 5.19 21.47 4.72
C HIS A 15 6.28 22.55 4.64
N VAL A 16 6.08 23.68 5.31
CA VAL A 16 7.05 24.78 5.34
C VAL A 16 7.02 25.47 6.70
N HIS A 17 8.21 25.79 7.20
CA HIS A 17 8.45 26.66 8.35
C HIS A 17 9.45 27.75 7.97
N VAL A 18 9.19 28.98 8.42
CA VAL A 18 10.10 30.12 8.30
C VAL A 18 10.28 30.71 9.68
N ASP A 19 11.53 30.81 10.15
CA ASP A 19 11.91 31.35 11.45
C ASP A 19 11.17 30.73 12.65
N GLY A 20 10.81 29.45 12.51
CA GLY A 20 10.12 28.68 13.54
C GLY A 20 8.60 28.67 13.43
N ASP A 21 8.02 29.47 12.52
CA ASP A 21 6.58 29.55 12.32
C ASP A 21 6.13 28.79 11.06
N PRO A 22 4.99 28.09 11.10
CA PRO A 22 4.43 27.45 9.91
C PRO A 22 3.93 28.51 8.92
N VAL A 23 3.98 28.19 7.61
CA VAL A 23 3.43 29.05 6.54
C VAL A 23 2.29 28.33 5.80
N PRO A 24 1.04 28.32 6.33
CA PRO A 24 -0.05 27.50 5.80
C PRO A 24 -0.46 27.84 4.35
N GLY A 25 -0.25 29.10 3.93
CA GLY A 25 -0.63 29.58 2.60
C GLY A 25 0.10 28.87 1.45
N GLU A 26 1.28 28.33 1.72
CA GLU A 26 2.10 27.61 0.72
C GLU A 26 1.94 26.10 0.78
N GLN A 27 1.11 25.60 1.69
CA GLN A 27 0.93 24.17 1.87
C GLN A 27 -0.04 23.59 0.83
N MET A 28 0.40 22.51 0.19
CA MET A 28 -0.38 21.60 -0.66
C MET A 28 -1.67 21.17 0.07
N ALA A 29 -2.81 21.27 -0.62
CA ALA A 29 -4.12 21.10 -0.01
C ALA A 29 -4.30 19.71 0.63
N GLU A 30 -3.76 18.66 0.02
CA GLU A 30 -3.84 17.27 0.45
C GLU A 30 -3.02 16.95 1.73
N TYR A 31 -2.11 17.84 2.13
CA TYR A 31 -1.28 17.71 3.35
C TYR A 31 -1.73 18.62 4.50
N ARG A 32 -2.63 19.58 4.25
CA ARG A 32 -3.12 20.50 5.28
C ARG A 32 -3.74 19.76 6.46
N GLY A 33 -3.32 20.14 7.67
CA GLY A 33 -3.78 19.50 8.92
C GLY A 33 -3.26 18.07 9.15
N ARG A 34 -2.50 17.49 8.21
CA ARG A 34 -1.92 16.15 8.33
C ARG A 34 -0.44 16.17 8.65
N THR A 35 0.24 17.30 8.50
CA THR A 35 1.70 17.35 8.69
C THR A 35 2.11 18.15 9.91
N THR A 36 3.21 17.74 10.53
CA THR A 36 3.84 18.42 11.66
C THR A 36 5.35 18.31 11.51
N LEU A 37 6.07 19.39 11.80
CA LEU A 37 7.52 19.37 11.91
C LEU A 37 7.90 19.01 13.34
N VAL A 38 8.64 17.93 13.52
CA VAL A 38 9.20 17.53 14.81
C VAL A 38 10.64 18.08 14.86
N SER A 39 10.86 19.01 15.79
CA SER A 39 12.07 19.83 15.90
C SER A 39 12.78 19.72 17.25
N ASP A 40 12.46 18.70 18.05
CA ASP A 40 13.03 18.51 19.41
C ASP A 40 14.57 18.41 19.43
N ALA A 41 15.18 18.01 18.30
CA ALA A 41 16.63 17.90 18.13
C ALA A 41 17.17 18.85 17.04
N ILE A 42 16.55 20.02 16.86
CA ILE A 42 16.96 21.00 15.85
C ILE A 42 18.37 21.53 16.11
N ASP A 43 18.78 21.64 17.38
CA ASP A 43 20.14 22.05 17.77
C ASP A 43 21.21 21.02 17.35
N GLU A 44 20.82 19.76 17.15
CA GLU A 44 21.64 18.69 16.56
C GLU A 44 21.53 18.65 15.02
N GLY A 45 20.81 19.60 14.42
CA GLY A 45 20.55 19.64 12.97
C GLY A 45 19.53 18.60 12.50
N ARG A 46 18.72 18.02 13.40
CA ARG A 46 17.76 16.96 13.08
C ARG A 46 16.33 17.49 13.08
N LEU A 47 15.64 17.26 11.97
CA LEU A 47 14.24 17.64 11.77
C LEU A 47 13.51 16.52 11.05
N THR A 48 12.29 16.21 11.51
CA THR A 48 11.47 15.14 10.96
C THR A 48 10.12 15.68 10.53
N LEU A 49 9.71 15.37 9.31
CA LEU A 49 8.33 15.56 8.88
C LEU A 49 7.48 14.38 9.34
N GLN A 50 6.48 14.64 10.17
CA GLN A 50 5.45 13.67 10.48
C GLN A 50 4.25 13.89 9.56
N ILE A 51 3.79 12.83 8.88
CA ILE A 51 2.54 12.82 8.10
C ILE A 51 1.55 11.88 8.81
N ARG A 52 0.40 12.41 9.22
CA ARG A 52 -0.66 11.68 9.94
C ARG A 52 -1.63 11.03 8.96
N SER A 53 -2.12 9.85 9.35
CA SER A 53 -3.07 9.05 8.59
C SER A 53 -2.59 8.83 7.15
N ALA A 54 -1.41 8.21 7.00
CA ALA A 54 -0.76 7.98 5.70
C ALA A 54 -1.70 7.28 4.71
N ARG A 55 -1.57 7.62 3.42
CA ARG A 55 -2.40 7.16 2.31
C ARG A 55 -1.51 6.71 1.15
N PRO A 56 -2.01 5.88 0.22
CA PRO A 56 -1.26 5.49 -0.98
C PRO A 56 -0.66 6.66 -1.77
N SER A 57 -1.37 7.78 -1.88
CA SER A 57 -0.89 9.00 -2.55
C SER A 57 0.33 9.65 -1.87
N ASP A 58 0.60 9.30 -0.61
CA ASP A 58 1.77 9.81 0.11
C ASP A 58 3.04 9.03 -0.24
N ASP A 59 2.97 7.90 -0.95
CA ASP A 59 4.13 7.14 -1.43
C ASP A 59 5.00 7.97 -2.38
N GLY A 60 6.29 7.65 -2.44
CA GLY A 60 7.24 8.17 -3.40
C GLY A 60 8.22 9.20 -2.81
N GLN A 61 8.90 9.89 -3.72
CA GLN A 61 10.02 10.75 -3.37
C GLN A 61 9.56 12.04 -2.68
N TYR A 62 10.33 12.46 -1.68
CA TYR A 62 10.28 13.76 -1.03
C TYR A 62 11.68 14.38 -1.05
N ARG A 63 11.72 15.70 -0.96
CA ARG A 63 12.95 16.44 -0.67
C ARG A 63 12.75 17.36 0.52
N CYS A 64 13.76 17.42 1.39
CA CYS A 64 13.86 18.43 2.43
C CYS A 64 14.86 19.48 1.96
N ILE A 65 14.47 20.74 2.03
CA ILE A 65 15.29 21.90 1.67
C ILE A 65 15.47 22.73 2.93
N PHE A 66 16.72 23.07 3.22
CA PHE A 66 17.13 23.94 4.31
C PHE A 66 17.73 25.19 3.71
N GLU A 67 17.24 26.37 4.10
CA GLU A 67 17.78 27.64 3.62
C GLU A 67 18.03 28.61 4.78
N LYS A 68 19.22 29.22 4.78
CA LYS A 68 19.62 30.24 5.75
C LYS A 68 20.61 31.20 5.08
N ASP A 69 20.35 32.51 5.20
CA ASP A 69 21.23 33.58 4.75
C ASP A 69 21.67 33.45 3.27
N GLY A 70 20.76 33.01 2.40
CA GLY A 70 20.99 32.82 0.96
C GLY A 70 21.73 31.54 0.57
N VAL A 71 22.07 30.68 1.54
CA VAL A 71 22.66 29.35 1.31
C VAL A 71 21.60 28.29 1.56
N TYR A 72 21.48 27.32 0.64
CA TYR A 72 20.59 26.18 0.82
C TYR A 72 21.29 24.84 0.67
N GLN A 73 20.72 23.83 1.33
CA GLN A 73 21.07 22.41 1.22
C GLN A 73 19.80 21.60 1.01
N GLU A 74 19.89 20.49 0.28
CA GLU A 74 18.76 19.58 0.11
C GLU A 74 19.14 18.12 0.30
N ALA A 75 18.18 17.33 0.76
CA ALA A 75 18.29 15.88 0.88
C ALA A 75 17.02 15.24 0.31
N SER A 76 17.17 14.10 -0.36
CA SER A 76 16.05 13.32 -0.90
C SER A 76 15.78 12.10 -0.05
N LEU A 77 14.51 11.73 0.09
CA LEU A 77 14.09 10.45 0.65
C LEU A 77 12.97 9.85 -0.19
N ASP A 78 12.83 8.53 -0.17
CA ASP A 78 11.74 7.83 -0.83
C ASP A 78 10.86 7.20 0.25
N LEU A 79 9.63 7.72 0.41
CA LEU A 79 8.69 7.21 1.38
C LEU A 79 7.92 6.04 0.78
N LYS A 80 7.99 4.88 1.44
CA LYS A 80 7.18 3.71 1.07
C LYS A 80 5.97 3.58 1.97
N VAL A 81 4.79 3.54 1.36
CA VAL A 81 3.52 3.29 2.04
C VAL A 81 3.10 1.84 1.78
N VAL A 82 2.65 1.15 2.83
CA VAL A 82 2.11 -0.21 2.71
C VAL A 82 0.72 -0.27 3.34
N GLY A 83 -0.25 -0.74 2.56
CA GLY A 83 -1.56 -1.15 3.03
C GLY A 83 -1.61 -2.67 3.08
N LEU A 84 -1.72 -3.24 4.28
CA LEU A 84 -2.02 -4.66 4.46
C LEU A 84 -3.53 -4.85 4.32
N GLY A 85 -3.93 -5.58 3.29
CA GLY A 85 -5.36 -5.79 3.03
C GLY A 85 -6.05 -6.71 4.04
N SER A 86 -7.34 -6.91 3.85
CA SER A 86 -8.13 -7.86 4.63
C SER A 86 -7.61 -9.29 4.47
N SER A 87 -7.90 -10.16 5.44
CA SER A 87 -7.69 -11.59 5.24
C SER A 87 -8.51 -12.06 4.03
N PRO A 88 -7.93 -12.86 3.11
CA PRO A 88 -8.65 -13.32 1.93
C PRO A 88 -9.88 -14.16 2.32
N LEU A 89 -10.90 -14.10 1.49
CA LEU A 89 -12.11 -14.91 1.61
C LEU A 89 -12.25 -15.77 0.35
N ILE A 90 -12.41 -17.08 0.52
CA ILE A 90 -12.70 -17.97 -0.60
C ILE A 90 -14.20 -18.30 -0.61
N THR A 91 -14.85 -18.03 -1.74
CA THR A 91 -16.23 -18.43 -2.03
C THR A 91 -16.26 -19.41 -3.18
N MET A 92 -17.36 -20.16 -3.30
CA MET A 92 -17.54 -21.19 -4.30
C MET A 92 -18.80 -20.93 -5.10
N GLU A 93 -18.70 -20.99 -6.43
CA GLU A 93 -19.83 -20.93 -7.35
C GLU A 93 -19.85 -22.18 -8.24
N ALA A 94 -20.99 -22.86 -8.26
CA ALA A 94 -21.20 -24.02 -9.13
C ALA A 94 -21.49 -23.55 -10.56
N THR A 95 -20.72 -24.04 -11.52
CA THR A 95 -20.93 -23.72 -12.94
C THR A 95 -21.81 -24.78 -13.62
N LYS A 96 -22.44 -24.41 -14.74
CA LYS A 96 -23.40 -25.27 -15.45
C LYS A 96 -22.79 -26.54 -16.08
N ALA A 97 -21.45 -26.68 -16.07
CA ALA A 97 -20.71 -27.74 -16.76
C ALA A 97 -20.14 -28.83 -15.83
N GLY A 98 -20.54 -28.85 -14.53
CA GLY A 98 -19.95 -29.78 -13.56
C GLY A 98 -18.57 -29.33 -13.05
N GLU A 99 -18.13 -28.13 -13.43
CA GLU A 99 -16.92 -27.50 -12.91
C GLU A 99 -17.26 -26.59 -11.75
N THR A 100 -16.37 -26.50 -10.77
CA THR A 100 -16.53 -25.61 -9.61
C THR A 100 -15.57 -24.44 -9.75
N GLN A 101 -16.08 -23.21 -9.63
CA GLN A 101 -15.25 -22.02 -9.61
C GLN A 101 -15.07 -21.53 -8.17
N LEU A 102 -13.82 -21.45 -7.73
CA LEU A 102 -13.47 -20.79 -6.48
C LEU A 102 -13.08 -19.34 -6.77
N THR A 103 -13.55 -18.43 -5.95
CA THR A 103 -13.20 -17.01 -6.01
C THR A 103 -12.51 -16.65 -4.70
N CYS A 104 -11.30 -16.11 -4.77
CA CYS A 104 -10.62 -15.53 -3.62
C CYS A 104 -10.65 -14.01 -3.73
N SER A 105 -11.23 -13.35 -2.74
CA SER A 105 -11.34 -11.89 -2.67
C SER A 105 -10.65 -11.28 -1.46
N SER A 106 -10.08 -10.09 -1.62
CA SER A 106 -9.45 -9.33 -0.55
C SER A 106 -9.32 -7.85 -0.89
N ASP A 107 -9.36 -6.98 0.11
CA ASP A 107 -9.46 -5.53 -0.05
C ASP A 107 -8.36 -4.77 0.70
N GLY A 108 -7.97 -3.60 0.18
CA GLY A 108 -7.17 -2.64 0.94
C GLY A 108 -5.65 -2.80 0.77
N TRP A 109 -5.19 -3.41 -0.31
CA TRP A 109 -3.77 -3.64 -0.54
C TRP A 109 -3.07 -2.42 -1.15
N PHE A 110 -1.86 -2.10 -0.69
CA PHE A 110 -0.97 -1.18 -1.39
C PHE A 110 0.50 -1.48 -1.05
N PRO A 111 1.43 -1.47 -2.02
CA PRO A 111 1.22 -1.34 -3.46
C PRO A 111 0.49 -2.57 -4.04
N ARG A 112 0.48 -2.74 -5.37
CA ARG A 112 -0.14 -3.91 -6.01
C ARG A 112 0.39 -5.22 -5.34
N PRO A 113 -0.49 -6.07 -4.79
CA PRO A 113 -0.08 -7.30 -4.12
C PRO A 113 0.27 -8.41 -5.11
N HIS A 114 0.94 -9.44 -4.62
CA HIS A 114 1.13 -10.72 -5.32
C HIS A 114 0.08 -11.71 -4.84
N VAL A 115 -0.51 -12.48 -5.77
CA VAL A 115 -1.56 -13.45 -5.49
C VAL A 115 -1.14 -14.81 -6.00
N GLN A 116 -1.35 -15.86 -5.21
CA GLN A 116 -1.00 -17.23 -5.58
C GLN A 116 -2.03 -18.22 -5.05
N TRP A 117 -2.43 -19.17 -5.91
CA TRP A 117 -3.14 -20.37 -5.48
C TRP A 117 -2.16 -21.51 -5.25
N ARG A 118 -2.37 -22.31 -4.21
CA ARG A 118 -1.57 -23.49 -3.88
C ARG A 118 -2.47 -24.68 -3.56
N ASP A 119 -2.04 -25.87 -3.97
CA ASP A 119 -2.67 -27.13 -3.56
C ASP A 119 -2.22 -27.56 -2.15
N THR A 120 -2.64 -28.76 -1.73
CA THR A 120 -2.28 -29.36 -0.43
C THR A 120 -0.79 -29.58 -0.24
N GLU A 121 -0.04 -29.78 -1.33
CA GLU A 121 1.40 -29.99 -1.32
C GLU A 121 2.16 -28.66 -1.34
N GLY A 122 1.44 -27.53 -1.38
CA GLY A 122 2.00 -26.19 -1.49
C GLY A 122 2.45 -25.84 -2.91
N LYS A 123 2.11 -26.65 -3.91
CA LYS A 123 2.48 -26.40 -5.30
C LYS A 123 1.56 -25.34 -5.91
N THR A 124 2.16 -24.41 -6.63
CA THR A 124 1.43 -23.32 -7.28
C THR A 124 0.46 -23.84 -8.34
N MET A 125 -0.76 -23.34 -8.29
CA MET A 125 -1.80 -23.58 -9.28
C MET A 125 -2.07 -22.30 -10.09
N PRO A 126 -2.24 -22.40 -11.42
CA PRO A 126 -2.57 -21.24 -12.24
C PRO A 126 -4.02 -20.80 -11.98
N PRO A 127 -4.29 -19.49 -11.78
CA PRO A 127 -5.66 -18.99 -11.75
C PRO A 127 -6.29 -19.11 -13.14
N SER A 128 -7.61 -19.29 -13.19
CA SER A 128 -8.38 -19.19 -14.44
C SER A 128 -8.52 -17.74 -14.90
N SER A 129 -8.60 -16.81 -13.95
CA SER A 129 -8.62 -15.37 -14.19
C SER A 129 -8.18 -14.62 -12.94
N GLU A 130 -7.71 -13.39 -13.12
CA GLU A 130 -7.30 -12.50 -12.05
C GLU A 130 -7.71 -11.06 -12.40
N ASN A 131 -8.35 -10.39 -11.44
CA ASN A 131 -8.79 -9.02 -11.55
C ASN A 131 -8.30 -8.22 -10.34
N LEU A 132 -7.29 -7.38 -10.57
CA LEU A 132 -6.81 -6.41 -9.58
C LEU A 132 -7.29 -5.02 -9.97
N THR A 133 -8.31 -4.53 -9.28
CA THR A 133 -8.84 -3.18 -9.48
C THR A 133 -8.28 -2.24 -8.42
N GLN A 134 -8.06 -0.97 -8.79
CA GLN A 134 -7.58 0.05 -7.87
C GLN A 134 -8.69 1.07 -7.65
N GLY A 135 -9.08 1.26 -6.39
CA GLY A 135 -10.09 2.24 -6.01
C GLY A 135 -9.58 3.68 -6.07
N SER A 136 -10.47 4.65 -5.86
CA SER A 136 -10.16 6.09 -5.87
C SER A 136 -9.13 6.52 -4.82
N HIS A 137 -8.96 5.75 -3.74
CA HIS A 137 -7.97 5.98 -2.71
C HIS A 137 -6.62 5.31 -2.98
N GLY A 138 -6.44 4.67 -4.14
CA GLY A 138 -5.20 4.01 -4.55
C GLY A 138 -4.98 2.61 -3.95
N LEU A 139 -5.92 2.11 -3.15
CA LEU A 139 -5.89 0.75 -2.61
C LEU A 139 -6.41 -0.25 -3.64
N PHE A 140 -5.81 -1.43 -3.68
CA PHE A 140 -6.17 -2.54 -4.56
C PHE A 140 -7.22 -3.44 -3.91
N HIS A 141 -8.24 -3.77 -4.70
CA HIS A 141 -9.13 -4.90 -4.50
C HIS A 141 -8.64 -6.05 -5.39
N VAL A 142 -8.57 -7.23 -4.78
CA VAL A 142 -8.12 -8.47 -5.41
C VAL A 142 -9.32 -9.38 -5.57
N GLU A 143 -9.53 -9.85 -6.80
CA GLU A 143 -10.36 -11.01 -7.11
C GLU A 143 -9.55 -11.96 -7.99
N THR A 144 -9.36 -13.19 -7.55
CA THR A 144 -8.73 -14.24 -8.37
C THR A 144 -9.62 -15.47 -8.40
N PHE A 145 -9.62 -16.16 -9.52
CA PHE A 145 -10.52 -17.26 -9.81
C PHE A 145 -9.73 -18.53 -10.08
N LEU A 146 -10.22 -19.65 -9.58
CA LEU A 146 -9.66 -20.97 -9.82
C LEU A 146 -10.78 -21.91 -10.28
N LEU A 147 -10.57 -22.54 -11.44
CA LEU A 147 -11.49 -23.56 -11.95
C LEU A 147 -11.03 -24.94 -11.49
N VAL A 148 -11.91 -25.67 -10.81
CA VAL A 148 -11.67 -27.01 -10.29
C VAL A 148 -12.56 -27.99 -11.05
N THR A 149 -11.94 -28.87 -11.84
CA THR A 149 -12.63 -29.85 -12.71
C THR A 149 -12.66 -31.26 -12.13
N ASN A 150 -11.75 -31.57 -11.20
CA ASN A 150 -11.69 -32.86 -10.51
C ASN A 150 -11.63 -32.60 -9.00
N ILE A 151 -12.75 -32.79 -8.32
CA ILE A 151 -12.87 -32.59 -6.87
C ILE A 151 -12.22 -33.80 -6.19
N THR A 152 -10.90 -33.82 -6.13
CA THR A 152 -10.19 -34.74 -5.24
C THR A 152 -10.26 -34.19 -3.82
N ALA A 153 -10.39 -35.08 -2.84
CA ALA A 153 -10.33 -34.69 -1.43
C ALA A 153 -9.00 -33.96 -1.19
N GLY A 154 -9.07 -32.67 -0.84
CA GLY A 154 -7.90 -31.82 -0.72
C GLY A 154 -8.27 -30.40 -0.30
N ASN A 155 -7.25 -29.62 0.02
CA ASN A 155 -7.34 -28.22 0.37
C ASN A 155 -6.69 -27.37 -0.72
N VAL A 156 -7.32 -26.25 -0.99
CA VAL A 156 -6.79 -25.20 -1.86
C VAL A 156 -6.54 -23.98 -1.01
N THR A 157 -5.38 -23.37 -1.15
CA THR A 157 -5.00 -22.16 -0.43
C THR A 157 -4.83 -20.98 -1.39
N CYS A 158 -5.49 -19.87 -1.10
CA CYS A 158 -5.21 -18.59 -1.72
C CYS A 158 -4.28 -17.80 -0.80
N SER A 159 -3.19 -17.30 -1.36
CA SER A 159 -2.17 -16.50 -0.67
C SER A 159 -2.05 -15.13 -1.31
N ILE A 160 -2.04 -14.08 -0.50
CA ILE A 160 -1.86 -12.69 -0.95
C ILE A 160 -0.77 -12.04 -0.11
N SER A 161 0.22 -11.43 -0.76
CA SER A 161 1.37 -10.81 -0.08
C SER A 161 1.73 -9.44 -0.66
N SER A 162 2.31 -8.60 0.20
CA SER A 162 2.87 -7.31 -0.23
C SER A 162 4.28 -7.53 -0.79
N PRO A 163 4.68 -6.90 -1.91
CA PRO A 163 6.06 -6.99 -2.39
C PRO A 163 7.09 -6.32 -1.46
N LEU A 164 6.63 -5.48 -0.54
CA LEU A 164 7.50 -4.70 0.35
C LEU A 164 7.63 -5.33 1.74
N LEU A 165 6.80 -6.32 2.08
CA LEU A 165 6.82 -7.01 3.37
C LEU A 165 6.93 -8.51 3.15
N SER A 166 7.53 -9.22 4.10
CA SER A 166 7.58 -10.68 4.08
C SER A 166 6.28 -11.35 4.54
N GLU A 167 5.29 -10.57 4.98
CA GLU A 167 4.01 -11.07 5.48
C GLU A 167 3.07 -11.48 4.33
N GLU A 168 2.47 -12.66 4.47
CA GLU A 168 1.48 -13.23 3.55
C GLU A 168 0.18 -13.47 4.33
N LYS A 169 -0.96 -13.11 3.74
CA LYS A 169 -2.29 -13.46 4.24
C LYS A 169 -2.84 -14.61 3.40
N THR A 170 -3.36 -15.63 4.07
CA THR A 170 -3.84 -16.84 3.41
C THR A 170 -5.25 -17.20 3.82
N ALA A 171 -5.95 -17.90 2.93
CA ALA A 171 -7.23 -18.54 3.19
C ALA A 171 -7.21 -19.92 2.55
N THR A 172 -7.79 -20.90 3.25
CA THR A 172 -7.82 -22.28 2.78
C THR A 172 -9.27 -22.73 2.64
N PHE A 173 -9.59 -23.38 1.52
CA PHE A 173 -10.88 -23.97 1.23
C PHE A 173 -10.73 -25.49 1.11
N SER A 174 -11.57 -26.23 1.82
CA SER A 174 -11.59 -27.70 1.77
C SER A 174 -12.57 -28.18 0.71
N LEU A 175 -12.06 -28.95 -0.25
CA LEU A 175 -12.85 -29.58 -1.32
C LEU A 175 -13.60 -30.84 -0.84
N SER A 176 -13.30 -31.33 0.37
CA SER A 176 -13.96 -32.51 0.97
C SER A 176 -15.25 -32.11 1.70
N GLY A 177 -16.41 -32.42 1.10
CA GLY A 177 -17.71 -32.19 1.75
C GLY A 177 -18.92 -32.05 0.81
N TRP A 178 -18.73 -32.23 -0.49
CA TRP A 178 -19.76 -32.13 -1.52
C TRP A 178 -19.73 -33.35 -2.44
#